data_AF-A0AAE1ZD49-F1
#
_entry.id   AF-A0AAE1ZD49-F1
#
_cell.length_a   1.000
_cell.length_b   1.000
_cell.length_c   1.000
_cell.angle_alpha   90.00
_cell.angle_beta   90.00
_cell.angle_gamma   90.00
#
_symmetry.space_group_name_H-M   'P 1'
#
loop_
_entity.id
_entity.type
_entity.pdbx_description
1 polymer ?
#
loop_
_entity_poly.entity_id
_entity_poly.type
_entity_poly.pdbx_seq_one_letter_code
_entity_poly.pdbx_strand_id
1 'polypeptide(L)'
;MKKDSHEWHPYVQQYGYYDPVAVGSIDGTDTTPHDRAVQRALTSSYRRKNKVFNWDPKATIFIGRLPYYTSKVCLQKALQKLLNGHLKTDSNNKYEKFCRNRSPFSHDEIWPKIHIVHDVITGYPCGYGFAYFSSELDAKHVLRAWCKQSTVPSRSFPRIKDERHCGLDILNGDKVILEPCFSGTLPGWRPRRLGGGLGGRKEAGQLRFGGIARPFRRPFTENVIIEGTETKYC
;
A
#
# COMPACT_ATOMS: atom_id res chain seq x y z
N MET A 1 5.37 -9.92 -23.32
CA MET A 1 4.56 -10.95 -22.62
C MET A 1 3.17 -10.38 -22.43
N LYS A 2 2.19 -10.81 -23.24
CA LYS A 2 0.78 -10.44 -23.03
C LYS A 2 0.30 -11.23 -21.81
N LYS A 3 -0.11 -10.51 -20.77
CA LYS A 3 -0.63 -11.09 -19.54
C LYS A 3 -2.08 -11.51 -19.79
N ASP A 4 -2.46 -12.73 -19.41
CA ASP A 4 -3.81 -13.24 -19.61
C ASP A 4 -4.84 -12.27 -19.03
N SER A 5 -5.77 -11.81 -19.87
CA SER A 5 -6.80 -10.81 -19.57
C SER A 5 -7.89 -11.29 -18.59
N HIS A 6 -7.72 -12.46 -17.99
CA HIS A 6 -8.75 -13.15 -17.19
C HIS A 6 -8.31 -13.46 -15.76
N GLU A 7 -7.05 -13.22 -15.38
CA GLU A 7 -6.62 -13.43 -14.00
C GLU A 7 -6.94 -12.19 -13.14
N TRP A 8 -7.90 -12.35 -12.21
CA TRP A 8 -8.24 -11.30 -11.26
C TRP A 8 -7.12 -11.13 -10.22
N HIS A 9 -6.74 -9.88 -9.98
CA HIS A 9 -5.75 -9.50 -8.98
C HIS A 9 -6.28 -8.45 -8.00
N PRO A 10 -5.97 -8.58 -6.68
CA PRO A 10 -6.40 -7.60 -5.68
C PRO A 10 -5.66 -6.27 -5.75
N TYR A 11 -4.48 -6.23 -6.39
CA TYR A 11 -3.61 -5.04 -6.38
C TYR A 11 -3.38 -4.48 -7.78
N VAL A 12 -3.54 -3.16 -7.95
CA VAL A 12 -3.37 -2.45 -9.23
C VAL A 12 -1.97 -2.65 -9.82
N GLN A 13 -0.95 -2.75 -8.97
CA GLN A 13 0.43 -2.97 -9.39
C GLN A 13 0.59 -4.26 -10.20
N GLN A 14 -0.21 -5.29 -9.91
CA GLN A 14 -0.14 -6.56 -10.63
C GLN A 14 -0.62 -6.41 -12.07
N TYR A 15 -1.61 -5.56 -12.35
CA TYR A 15 -2.06 -5.28 -13.71
C TYR A 15 -1.03 -4.47 -14.53
N GLY A 16 -0.06 -3.82 -13.86
CA GLY A 16 1.04 -3.12 -14.52
C GLY A 16 0.69 -1.73 -15.08
N TYR A 17 -0.57 -1.31 -14.97
CA TYR A 17 -1.04 0.01 -15.38
C TYR A 17 -2.10 0.53 -14.40
N TYR A 18 -2.09 1.84 -14.14
CA TYR A 18 -3.09 2.52 -13.33
C TYR A 18 -4.21 3.05 -14.21
N ASP A 19 -5.37 2.40 -14.13
CA ASP A 19 -6.61 2.92 -14.70
C ASP A 19 -7.45 3.62 -13.60
N PRO A 20 -7.69 4.94 -13.71
CA PRO A 20 -8.53 5.68 -12.78
C PRO A 20 -9.94 5.11 -12.59
N VAL A 21 -10.54 4.50 -13.62
CA VAL A 21 -11.91 3.96 -13.53
C VAL A 21 -11.90 2.68 -12.73
N ALA A 22 -11.06 1.71 -13.11
CA ALA A 22 -10.90 0.48 -12.37
C ALA A 22 -10.56 0.74 -10.89
N VAL A 23 -9.63 1.66 -10.57
CA VAL A 23 -9.32 1.97 -9.17
C VAL A 23 -10.43 2.72 -8.44
N GLY A 24 -11.38 3.33 -9.15
CA GLY A 24 -12.59 3.86 -8.53
C GLY A 24 -13.51 2.73 -8.05
N SER A 25 -13.55 1.64 -8.79
CA SER A 25 -14.42 0.50 -8.52
C SER A 25 -13.93 -0.32 -7.34
N ILE A 26 -14.86 -0.85 -6.55
CA ILE A 26 -14.54 -1.71 -5.40
C ILE A 26 -13.88 -3.03 -5.82
N ASP A 27 -14.24 -3.56 -6.99
CA ASP A 27 -13.78 -4.84 -7.50
C ASP A 27 -12.87 -4.73 -8.73
N GLY A 28 -12.74 -3.51 -9.26
CA GLY A 28 -11.90 -3.20 -10.42
C GLY A 28 -12.60 -3.37 -11.77
N THR A 29 -13.93 -3.54 -11.79
CA THR A 29 -14.68 -3.90 -13.01
C THR A 29 -15.42 -2.73 -13.66
N ASP A 30 -15.56 -1.58 -13.00
CA ASP A 30 -16.22 -0.41 -13.58
C ASP A 30 -15.55 -0.01 -14.90
N THR A 31 -16.39 0.31 -15.89
CA THR A 31 -15.96 0.80 -17.21
C THR A 31 -16.25 2.29 -17.40
N THR A 32 -17.08 2.88 -16.53
CA THR A 32 -17.49 4.28 -16.62
C THR A 32 -17.13 5.05 -15.34
N PRO A 33 -16.71 6.32 -15.44
CA PRO A 33 -16.32 7.09 -14.28
C PRO A 33 -17.55 7.51 -13.48
N HIS A 34 -17.70 6.99 -12.26
CA HIS A 34 -18.85 7.26 -11.40
C HIS A 34 -18.74 8.56 -10.58
N ASP A 35 -17.55 9.17 -10.46
CA ASP A 35 -17.37 10.44 -9.75
C ASP A 35 -16.53 11.48 -10.53
N ARG A 36 -16.67 12.77 -10.15
CA ARG A 36 -15.96 13.90 -10.78
C ARG A 36 -14.44 13.83 -10.62
N ALA A 37 -13.93 13.17 -9.58
CA ALA A 37 -12.51 13.01 -9.39
C ALA A 37 -11.92 11.95 -10.31
N VAL A 38 -12.62 10.84 -10.59
CA VAL A 38 -12.23 9.87 -11.63
C VAL A 38 -12.23 10.54 -13.00
N GLN A 39 -13.26 11.32 -13.33
CA GLN A 39 -13.30 12.09 -14.59
C GLN A 39 -12.10 13.04 -14.74
N ARG A 40 -11.74 13.76 -13.66
CA ARG A 40 -10.53 14.59 -13.61
C ARG A 40 -9.25 13.76 -13.77
N ALA A 41 -9.17 12.58 -13.15
CA ALA A 41 -8.00 11.72 -13.25
C ALA A 41 -7.77 11.25 -14.69
N LEU A 42 -8.83 10.87 -15.40
CA LEU A 42 -8.79 10.45 -16.81
C LEU A 42 -8.29 11.55 -17.73
N THR A 43 -8.78 12.78 -17.54
CA THR A 43 -8.43 13.93 -18.38
C THR A 43 -7.11 14.59 -17.99
N SER A 44 -6.62 14.35 -16.77
CA SER A 44 -5.35 14.88 -16.30
C SER A 44 -4.16 14.07 -16.81
N SER A 45 -3.01 14.73 -16.90
CA SER A 45 -1.70 14.10 -17.04
C SER A 45 -0.87 14.30 -15.78
N TYR A 46 -0.06 13.30 -15.42
CA TYR A 46 0.90 13.42 -14.33
C TYR A 46 2.29 13.14 -14.85
N ARG A 47 3.17 14.13 -14.71
CA ARG A 47 4.60 13.98 -14.91
C ARG A 47 5.29 14.14 -13.57
N ARG A 48 6.06 13.13 -13.18
CA ARG A 48 6.89 13.21 -11.96
C ARG A 48 7.91 14.33 -12.16
N LYS A 49 8.03 15.23 -11.16
CA LYS A 49 9.12 16.21 -11.13
C LYS A 49 10.45 15.48 -10.97
N ASN A 50 11.46 15.84 -11.77
CA ASN A 50 12.75 15.17 -11.75
C ASN A 50 13.40 15.26 -10.35
N LYS A 51 13.92 14.11 -9.89
CA LYS A 51 14.89 13.92 -8.78
C LYS A 51 14.74 14.82 -7.53
N VAL A 52 13.58 14.88 -6.88
CA VAL A 52 13.46 15.60 -5.59
C VAL A 52 14.45 15.07 -4.53
N PHE A 53 14.71 13.76 -4.51
CA PHE A 53 15.63 13.13 -3.54
C PHE A 53 16.71 12.23 -4.18
N ASN A 54 16.76 12.15 -5.52
CA ASN A 54 17.57 11.17 -6.26
C ASN A 54 17.42 9.71 -5.76
N TRP A 55 16.30 9.38 -5.11
CA TRP A 55 15.98 8.04 -4.63
C TRP A 55 15.32 7.21 -5.72
N ASP A 56 15.71 5.95 -5.82
CA ASP A 56 15.04 4.99 -6.69
C ASP A 56 13.60 4.73 -6.19
N PRO A 57 12.57 5.01 -7.00
CA PRO A 57 11.18 4.72 -6.64
C PRO A 57 10.93 3.25 -6.28
N LYS A 58 11.67 2.29 -6.84
CA LYS A 58 11.49 0.86 -6.54
C LYS A 58 11.98 0.48 -5.14
N ALA A 59 13.00 1.17 -4.64
CA ALA A 59 13.52 1.05 -3.28
C ALA A 59 12.89 2.05 -2.29
N THR A 60 11.82 2.74 -2.71
CA THR A 60 11.11 3.72 -1.88
C THR A 60 9.69 3.24 -1.56
N ILE A 61 9.31 3.35 -0.29
CA ILE A 61 7.95 3.09 0.21
C ILE A 61 7.27 4.43 0.50
N PHE A 62 6.00 4.56 0.12
CA PHE A 62 5.12 5.62 0.55
C PHE A 62 4.50 5.29 1.91
N ILE A 63 4.51 6.27 2.81
CA ILE A 63 3.88 6.19 4.14
C ILE A 63 2.73 7.20 4.16
N GLY A 64 1.50 6.72 4.29
CA GLY A 64 0.30 7.56 4.38
C GLY A 64 -0.35 7.50 5.75
N ARG A 65 -1.29 8.43 6.00
CA ARG A 65 -2.00 8.56 7.29
C ARG A 65 -1.04 8.70 8.47
N LEU A 66 0.05 9.42 8.25
CA LEU A 66 1.05 9.67 9.28
C LEU A 66 0.50 10.71 10.28
N PRO A 67 0.44 10.42 11.58
CA PRO A 67 0.11 11.42 12.58
C PRO A 67 1.15 12.53 12.61
N TYR A 68 0.69 13.77 12.78
CA TYR A 68 1.53 14.97 12.69
C TYR A 68 2.65 15.03 13.73
N TYR A 69 2.49 14.39 14.88
CA TYR A 69 3.50 14.35 15.94
C TYR A 69 4.55 13.22 15.74
N THR A 70 4.43 12.42 14.69
CA THR A 70 5.29 11.24 14.51
C THR A 70 6.72 11.65 14.15
N SER A 71 7.68 11.19 14.96
CA SER A 71 9.10 11.45 14.70
C SER A 71 9.68 10.49 13.65
N LYS A 72 10.69 10.97 12.91
CA LYS A 72 11.44 10.14 11.94
C LYS A 72 12.02 8.88 12.59
N VAL A 73 12.54 9.01 13.81
CA VAL A 73 13.15 7.90 14.57
C VAL A 73 12.12 6.81 14.89
N CYS A 74 10.89 7.20 15.23
CA CYS A 74 9.79 6.25 15.46
C CYS A 74 9.50 5.44 14.19
N LEU A 75 9.38 6.12 13.04
CA LEU A 75 9.17 5.46 11.75
C LEU A 75 10.32 4.53 11.37
N GLN A 76 11.57 4.95 11.58
CA GLN A 76 12.75 4.13 11.31
C GLN A 76 12.70 2.83 12.11
N LYS A 77 12.45 2.91 13.43
CA LYS A 77 12.34 1.73 14.30
C LYS A 77 11.20 0.80 13.86
N ALA A 78 10.03 1.35 13.53
CA ALA A 78 8.89 0.56 13.10
C ALA A 78 9.17 -0.19 11.78
N LEU A 79 9.78 0.47 10.80
CA LEU A 79 10.13 -0.12 9.50
C LEU A 79 11.28 -1.13 9.61
N GLN A 80 12.30 -0.84 10.43
CA GLN A 80 13.37 -1.81 10.74
C GLN A 80 12.81 -3.06 11.40
N LYS A 81 11.83 -2.94 12.30
CA LYS A 81 11.18 -4.09 12.92
C LYS A 81 10.50 -4.99 11.89
N LEU A 82 9.83 -4.41 10.88
CA LEU A 82 9.24 -5.17 9.78
C LEU A 82 10.30 -5.86 8.92
N LEU A 83 11.39 -5.15 8.61
CA LEU A 83 12.51 -5.71 7.82
C LEU A 83 13.19 -6.88 8.55
N ASN A 84 13.50 -6.72 9.84
CA ASN A 84 14.17 -7.74 10.65
C ASN A 84 13.24 -8.93 10.97
N GLY A 85 11.93 -8.71 11.03
CA GLY A 85 10.95 -9.78 11.21
C GLY A 85 11.02 -10.82 10.10
N HIS A 86 11.35 -10.41 8.88
CA HIS A 86 11.56 -11.31 7.75
C HIS A 86 12.80 -12.20 7.92
N LEU A 87 13.93 -11.63 8.38
CA LEU A 87 15.17 -12.38 8.56
C LEU A 87 15.02 -13.53 9.58
N LYS A 88 14.18 -13.34 10.60
CA LYS A 88 13.93 -14.36 11.63
C LYS A 88 13.06 -15.53 11.14
N THR A 89 12.16 -15.32 10.17
CA THR A 89 11.32 -16.42 9.62
C THR A 89 12.10 -17.34 8.70
N ASP A 90 13.19 -16.86 8.12
CA ASP A 90 14.04 -17.64 7.20
C ASP A 90 15.14 -18.43 7.94
N SER A 91 15.29 -18.19 9.25
CA SER A 91 16.37 -18.73 10.11
C SER A 91 16.09 -20.11 10.73
N ASN A 92 15.25 -20.95 10.11
CA ASN A 92 15.36 -22.41 10.34
C ASN A 92 16.56 -23.01 9.58
N ASN A 93 17.32 -22.19 8.84
CA ASN A 93 18.66 -22.52 8.38
C ASN A 93 19.68 -21.68 9.17
N LYS A 94 20.58 -22.38 9.88
CA LYS A 94 21.71 -21.82 10.62
C LYS A 94 22.68 -21.12 9.66
N TYR A 95 22.48 -19.85 9.37
CA TYR A 95 23.55 -18.99 8.87
C TYR A 95 23.48 -17.61 9.54
N GLU A 96 24.46 -17.45 10.43
CA GLU A 96 25.06 -16.27 11.05
C GLU A 96 24.45 -14.87 10.85
N LYS A 97 24.25 -14.25 12.02
CA LYS A 97 24.40 -12.82 12.33
C LYS A 97 25.27 -12.06 11.33
N PHE A 98 24.65 -11.42 10.35
CA PHE A 98 25.20 -10.23 9.70
C PHE A 98 24.58 -8.95 10.32
N CYS A 99 24.53 -8.88 11.64
CA CYS A 99 24.56 -7.58 12.32
C CYS A 99 25.99 -7.07 12.16
N ARG A 100 26.25 -6.28 11.12
CA ARG A 100 27.52 -5.58 10.96
C ARG A 100 27.83 -4.86 12.27
N ASN A 101 28.89 -5.30 12.92
CA ASN A 101 29.57 -4.57 13.99
C ASN A 101 29.74 -3.12 13.54
N ARG A 102 29.10 -2.17 14.23
CA ARG A 102 29.41 -0.76 14.05
C ARG A 102 30.48 -0.38 15.06
N SER A 103 31.60 0.09 14.51
CA SER A 103 32.70 0.76 15.20
C SER A 103 32.18 1.86 16.14
N PRO A 104 32.87 2.15 17.26
CA PRO A 104 32.48 3.21 18.19
C PRO A 104 32.57 4.64 17.63
N PHE A 105 33.08 4.83 16.39
CA PHE A 105 33.41 6.13 15.81
C PHE A 105 32.88 6.34 14.38
N SER A 106 31.65 5.93 14.09
CA SER A 106 31.01 6.17 12.78
C SER A 106 29.75 7.00 12.97
N HIS A 107 29.71 8.21 12.40
CA HIS A 107 28.45 8.98 12.31
C HIS A 107 27.35 8.09 11.72
N ASP A 108 26.38 7.73 12.57
CA ASP A 108 25.37 6.73 12.29
C ASP A 108 24.39 7.20 11.21
N GLU A 109 24.61 6.77 9.97
CA GLU A 109 23.56 6.83 8.96
C GLU A 109 22.50 5.77 9.35
N ILE A 110 21.44 6.23 10.00
CA ILE A 110 20.31 5.40 10.44
C ILE A 110 19.43 5.11 9.22
N TRP A 111 19.33 3.83 8.83
CA TRP A 111 18.50 3.35 7.72
C TRP A 111 17.18 2.75 8.24
N PRO A 112 16.04 2.84 7.53
CA PRO A 112 15.86 3.51 6.25
C PRO A 112 15.90 5.05 6.36
N LYS A 113 16.20 5.73 5.24
CA LYS A 113 16.16 7.20 5.15
C LYS A 113 14.71 7.65 5.09
N ILE A 114 14.30 8.54 6.00
CA ILE A 114 12.91 9.01 6.09
C ILE A 114 12.80 10.47 5.66
N HIS A 115 11.88 10.74 4.74
CA HIS A 115 11.45 12.07 4.37
C HIS A 115 9.96 12.25 4.68
N ILE A 116 9.65 13.02 5.73
CA ILE A 116 8.27 13.45 6.03
C ILE A 116 7.99 14.70 5.19
N VAL A 117 6.86 14.72 4.49
CA VAL A 117 6.47 15.87 3.68
C VAL A 117 5.85 16.93 4.60
N HIS A 118 6.32 18.16 4.42
CA HIS A 118 5.79 19.33 5.12
C HIS A 118 5.13 20.27 4.12
N ASP A 119 4.13 20.99 4.60
CA ASP A 119 3.52 22.08 3.86
C ASP A 119 4.56 23.20 3.70
N VAL A 120 4.69 23.69 2.47
CA VAL A 120 5.80 24.58 2.10
C VAL A 120 5.66 25.98 2.71
N ILE A 121 4.44 26.37 3.07
CA ILE A 121 4.12 27.71 3.59
C ILE A 121 4.18 27.67 5.12
N THR A 122 3.48 26.71 5.72
CA THR A 122 3.28 26.64 7.17
C THR A 122 4.36 25.83 7.89
N GLY A 123 5.11 25.00 7.16
CA GLY A 123 6.10 24.08 7.74
C GLY A 123 5.49 22.90 8.49
N TYR A 124 4.17 22.80 8.61
CA TYR A 124 3.52 21.68 9.29
C TYR A 124 3.56 20.39 8.47
N PRO A 125 3.68 19.21 9.11
CA PRO A 125 3.69 17.93 8.40
C PRO A 125 2.36 17.69 7.68
N CYS A 126 2.42 17.27 6.42
CA CYS A 126 1.25 16.98 5.57
C CYS A 126 0.56 15.64 5.87
N GLY A 127 1.05 14.88 6.86
CA GLY A 127 0.51 13.58 7.22
C GLY A 127 0.88 12.43 6.27
N TYR A 128 1.97 12.59 5.53
CA TYR A 128 2.57 11.50 4.74
C TYR A 128 4.09 11.69 4.57
N GLY A 129 4.76 10.63 4.14
CA GLY A 129 6.20 10.63 3.92
C GLY A 129 6.67 9.50 3.01
N PHE A 130 7.98 9.42 2.86
CA PHE A 130 8.66 8.41 2.06
C PHE A 130 9.80 7.79 2.87
N ALA A 131 9.94 6.48 2.78
CA ALA A 131 11.06 5.73 3.33
C ALA A 131 11.87 5.12 2.20
N TYR A 132 13.17 5.45 2.15
CA TYR A 132 14.10 4.90 1.20
C TYR A 132 15.02 3.86 1.85
N PHE A 133 15.08 2.70 1.23
CA PHE A 133 15.84 1.55 1.68
C PHE A 133 17.12 1.39 0.86
N SER A 134 18.06 0.61 1.39
CA SER A 134 19.30 0.25 0.71
C SER A 134 19.07 -0.49 -0.60
N SER A 135 18.00 -1.28 -0.71
CA SER A 135 17.69 -2.07 -1.90
C SER A 135 16.19 -2.14 -2.19
N GLU A 136 15.84 -2.40 -3.44
CA GLU A 136 14.47 -2.70 -3.86
C GLU A 136 13.92 -3.96 -3.15
N LEU A 137 14.78 -4.93 -2.86
CA LEU A 137 14.40 -6.16 -2.16
C LEU A 137 13.98 -5.87 -0.73
N ASP A 138 14.71 -5.02 0.00
CA ASP A 138 14.35 -4.62 1.37
C ASP A 138 12.99 -3.93 1.40
N ALA A 139 12.75 -3.01 0.46
CA ALA A 139 11.46 -2.35 0.33
C ALA A 139 10.33 -3.36 0.05
N LYS A 140 10.54 -4.32 -0.86
CA LYS A 140 9.58 -5.40 -1.14
C LYS A 140 9.34 -6.28 0.09
N HIS A 141 10.37 -6.61 0.87
CA HIS A 141 10.24 -7.41 2.08
C HIS A 141 9.38 -6.71 3.12
N VAL A 142 9.61 -5.41 3.35
CA VAL A 142 8.78 -4.62 4.26
C VAL A 142 7.32 -4.58 3.79
N LEU A 143 7.06 -4.33 2.50
CA LEU A 143 5.70 -4.32 1.94
C LEU A 143 5.02 -5.69 2.05
N ARG A 144 5.75 -6.80 1.84
CA ARG A 144 5.22 -8.17 1.99
C ARG A 144 4.91 -8.49 3.45
N ALA A 145 5.82 -8.17 4.37
CA ALA A 145 5.60 -8.37 5.80
C ALA A 145 4.38 -7.59 6.29
N TRP A 146 4.28 -6.33 5.85
CA TRP A 146 3.13 -5.46 6.09
C TRP A 146 1.81 -6.04 5.55
N CYS A 147 1.81 -6.50 4.30
CA CYS A 147 0.65 -7.12 3.68
C CYS A 147 0.16 -8.34 4.47
N LYS A 148 1.09 -9.22 4.92
CA LYS A 148 0.74 -10.41 5.72
C LYS A 148 0.09 -10.06 7.05
N GLN A 149 0.57 -9.02 7.74
CA GLN A 149 -0.03 -8.53 8.98
C GLN A 149 -1.43 -7.96 8.77
N SER A 150 -1.68 -7.35 7.61
CA SER A 150 -2.98 -6.79 7.23
C SER A 150 -4.04 -7.84 6.85
N THR A 151 -3.62 -9.08 6.58
CA THR A 151 -4.51 -10.17 6.10
C THR A 151 -5.01 -11.12 7.18
N VAL A 152 -4.69 -10.91 8.46
CA VAL A 152 -5.12 -11.84 9.53
C VAL A 152 -6.66 -11.86 9.63
N PRO A 153 -7.31 -13.02 9.45
CA PRO A 153 -8.75 -13.15 9.59
C PRO A 153 -9.16 -12.98 11.05
N SER A 154 -10.11 -12.09 11.32
CA SER A 154 -10.80 -12.07 12.62
C SER A 154 -11.51 -13.41 12.80
N ARG A 155 -10.97 -14.29 13.66
CA ARG A 155 -11.54 -15.62 13.97
C ARG A 155 -12.85 -15.54 14.77
N SER A 156 -13.19 -14.38 15.35
CA SER A 156 -14.27 -14.26 16.33
C SER A 156 -15.59 -13.72 15.78
N PHE A 157 -15.63 -12.99 14.66
CA PHE A 157 -16.89 -12.45 14.11
C PHE A 157 -16.89 -12.36 12.57
N PRO A 158 -17.51 -13.31 11.85
CA PRO A 158 -17.52 -13.31 10.38
C PRO A 158 -18.40 -12.21 9.74
N ARG A 159 -19.19 -11.46 10.53
CA ARG A 159 -20.24 -10.54 10.02
C ARG A 159 -19.92 -9.04 10.15
N ILE A 160 -18.83 -8.62 10.79
CA ILE A 160 -18.40 -7.21 10.81
C ILE A 160 -17.13 -7.09 9.96
N LYS A 161 -17.30 -6.90 8.64
CA LYS A 161 -16.23 -7.00 7.62
C LYS A 161 -15.80 -5.67 7.00
N ASP A 162 -15.97 -4.54 7.67
CA ASP A 162 -15.75 -3.24 6.99
C ASP A 162 -14.59 -2.38 7.52
N GLU A 163 -14.10 -2.68 8.72
CA GLU A 163 -13.05 -1.88 9.37
C GLU A 163 -11.77 -2.67 9.49
N ARG A 164 -11.14 -2.94 8.35
CA ARG A 164 -9.71 -3.20 8.36
C ARG A 164 -9.02 -1.91 8.84
N HIS A 165 -8.82 -1.82 10.15
CA HIS A 165 -7.79 -1.00 10.79
C HIS A 165 -6.40 -1.59 10.47
N CYS A 166 -6.15 -1.87 9.18
CA CYS A 166 -4.91 -2.37 8.63
C CYS A 166 -3.95 -1.20 8.43
N GLY A 167 -3.51 -0.58 9.52
CA GLY A 167 -2.30 0.25 9.48
C GLY A 167 -1.20 -0.38 10.34
N LEU A 168 0.04 -0.10 9.98
CA LEU A 168 1.20 -0.43 10.79
C LEU A 168 1.04 0.35 12.08
N ASP A 169 1.00 -0.37 13.19
CA ASP A 169 0.93 0.24 14.50
C ASP A 169 2.23 1.01 14.75
N ILE A 170 2.08 2.31 14.91
CA ILE A 170 3.15 3.19 15.36
C ILE A 170 2.89 3.56 16.83
N LEU A 171 3.82 4.31 17.42
CA LEU A 171 3.70 4.73 18.81
C LEU A 171 2.35 5.43 19.05
N ASN A 172 1.76 5.21 20.23
CA ASN A 172 0.45 5.74 20.67
C ASN A 172 -0.79 5.10 20.03
N GLY A 173 -0.66 3.95 19.35
CA GLY A 173 -1.81 3.20 18.82
C GLY A 173 -2.35 3.74 17.50
N ASP A 174 -1.68 4.73 16.92
CA ASP A 174 -1.98 5.22 15.59
C ASP A 174 -1.56 4.22 14.51
N LYS A 175 -2.24 4.30 13.36
CA LYS A 175 -2.16 3.33 12.28
C LYS A 175 -1.79 4.01 10.96
N VAL A 176 -0.58 3.73 10.47
CA VAL A 176 -0.10 4.27 9.19
C VAL A 176 -0.25 3.27 8.06
N ILE A 177 -0.41 3.73 6.82
CA ILE A 177 -0.47 2.85 5.66
C ILE A 177 0.88 2.85 4.94
N LEU A 178 1.28 1.68 4.44
CA LEU A 178 2.46 1.53 3.58
C LEU A 178 2.02 1.09 2.19
N GLU A 179 2.53 1.77 1.17
CA GLU A 179 2.28 1.46 -0.24
C GLU A 179 3.60 1.56 -1.04
N PRO A 180 3.73 0.87 -2.18
CA PRO A 180 4.81 1.14 -3.13
C PRO A 180 4.85 2.62 -3.55
N CYS A 181 6.04 3.17 -3.82
CA CYS A 181 6.14 4.49 -4.42
C CYS A 181 5.71 4.44 -5.90
N PHE A 182 4.41 4.64 -6.15
CA PHE A 182 3.83 4.55 -7.49
C PHE A 182 4.28 5.64 -8.46
N SER A 183 4.70 6.78 -7.93
CA SER A 183 5.23 7.89 -8.75
C SER A 183 6.53 7.47 -9.43
N GLY A 184 6.44 6.98 -10.66
CA GLY A 184 7.56 6.50 -11.47
C GLY A 184 7.70 4.97 -11.56
N THR A 185 6.87 4.19 -10.85
CA THR A 185 6.87 2.71 -10.94
C THR A 185 5.60 2.15 -11.55
N LEU A 186 4.48 2.88 -11.49
CA LEU A 186 3.20 2.46 -12.06
C LEU A 186 2.80 3.40 -13.21
N PRO A 187 2.89 2.94 -14.47
CA PRO A 187 2.38 3.68 -15.63
C PRO A 187 0.93 4.12 -15.44
N GLY A 188 0.58 5.31 -15.94
CA GLY A 188 -0.76 5.87 -15.78
C GLY A 188 -1.04 6.52 -14.41
N TRP A 189 -0.16 6.37 -13.41
CA TRP A 189 -0.40 6.88 -12.05
C TRP A 189 -0.88 8.33 -12.01
N ARG A 190 -1.93 8.60 -11.21
CA ARG A 190 -2.42 9.94 -10.91
C ARG A 190 -2.44 10.15 -9.39
N PRO A 191 -1.85 11.23 -8.85
CA PRO A 191 -1.97 11.56 -7.43
C PRO A 191 -3.38 12.05 -7.07
N ARG A 192 -3.72 12.03 -5.77
CA ARG A 192 -5.04 12.42 -5.26
C ARG A 192 -5.49 13.83 -5.69
N ARG A 193 -4.57 14.81 -5.74
CA ARG A 193 -4.86 16.19 -6.20
C ARG A 193 -5.35 16.27 -7.66
N LEU A 194 -5.03 15.26 -8.47
CA LEU A 194 -5.51 15.13 -9.86
C LEU A 194 -6.70 14.17 -9.96
N GLY A 195 -7.30 13.78 -8.84
CA GLY A 195 -8.50 12.93 -8.78
C GLY A 195 -8.23 11.43 -8.73
N GLY A 196 -6.96 11.01 -8.84
CA GLY A 196 -6.53 9.63 -8.68
C GLY A 196 -6.20 9.26 -7.23
N GLY A 197 -5.05 8.63 -7.03
CA GLY A 197 -4.58 8.08 -5.77
C GLY A 197 -5.13 6.68 -5.48
N LEU A 198 -4.82 6.17 -4.29
CA LEU A 198 -5.33 4.92 -3.74
C LEU A 198 -5.84 5.16 -2.32
N GLY A 199 -6.65 4.24 -1.81
CA GLY A 199 -7.24 4.29 -0.48
C GLY A 199 -8.28 5.41 -0.34
N GLY A 200 -8.38 5.95 0.87
CA GLY A 200 -9.39 6.95 1.24
C GLY A 200 -10.03 6.60 2.58
N ARG A 201 -10.76 7.56 3.12
CA ARG A 201 -11.60 7.43 4.32
C ARG A 201 -13.04 7.19 3.86
N LYS A 202 -13.78 6.25 4.46
CA LYS A 202 -15.13 5.88 3.99
C LYS A 202 -16.08 7.06 4.17
N GLU A 203 -15.93 7.76 5.28
CA GLU A 203 -16.61 8.99 5.66
C GLU A 203 -16.37 10.16 4.68
N ALA A 204 -15.29 10.13 3.91
CA ALA A 204 -15.00 11.17 2.92
C ALA A 204 -15.71 10.95 1.57
N GLY A 205 -16.45 9.84 1.40
CA GLY A 205 -17.19 9.53 0.17
C GLY A 205 -16.32 9.24 -1.07
N GLN A 206 -15.00 9.32 -0.96
CA GLN A 206 -14.07 9.17 -2.09
C GLN A 206 -13.03 8.07 -1.84
N LEU A 207 -13.43 6.83 -2.14
CA LEU A 207 -12.55 5.66 -2.05
C LEU A 207 -11.90 5.33 -3.40
N ARG A 208 -10.68 4.80 -3.33
CA ARG A 208 -9.94 4.23 -4.44
C ARG A 208 -9.34 2.90 -4.00
N PHE A 209 -9.48 1.87 -4.80
CA PHE A 209 -9.11 0.49 -4.50
C PHE A 209 -7.91 0.03 -5.34
N GLY A 210 -7.44 -1.19 -5.08
CA GLY A 210 -6.25 -1.77 -5.70
C GLY A 210 -4.93 -1.46 -4.99
N GLY A 211 -4.96 -0.76 -3.85
CA GLY A 211 -3.79 -0.58 -2.96
C GLY A 211 -3.66 -1.69 -1.92
N ILE A 212 -2.55 -1.76 -1.19
CA ILE A 212 -2.38 -2.72 -0.09
C ILE A 212 -3.37 -2.42 1.06
N ALA A 213 -3.56 -1.15 1.40
CA ALA A 213 -4.50 -0.75 2.45
C ALA A 213 -5.97 -0.97 2.05
N ARG A 214 -6.27 -0.89 0.75
CA ARG A 214 -7.61 -1.08 0.18
C ARG A 214 -7.52 -1.86 -1.15
N PRO A 215 -7.29 -3.19 -1.10
CA PRO A 215 -7.31 -4.02 -2.30
C PRO A 215 -8.70 -4.04 -2.93
N PHE A 216 -8.74 -4.40 -4.22
CA PHE A 216 -9.98 -4.78 -4.87
C PHE A 216 -10.64 -5.95 -4.11
N ARG A 217 -11.97 -5.93 -4.02
CA ARG A 217 -12.75 -7.07 -3.55
C ARG A 217 -13.03 -7.98 -4.75
N ARG A 218 -12.90 -9.29 -4.57
CA ARG A 218 -13.24 -10.23 -5.65
C ARG A 218 -14.73 -10.09 -5.96
N PRO A 219 -15.14 -9.92 -7.24
CA PRO A 219 -16.54 -9.93 -7.61
C PRO A 219 -17.22 -11.20 -7.11
N PHE A 220 -18.46 -11.10 -6.67
CA PHE A 220 -19.26 -12.28 -6.36
C PHE A 220 -19.53 -13.02 -7.66
N THR A 221 -19.12 -14.27 -7.75
CA THR A 221 -19.54 -15.15 -8.86
C THR A 221 -20.96 -15.60 -8.53
N GLU A 222 -21.96 -15.14 -9.28
CA GLU A 222 -23.32 -15.65 -9.17
C GLU A 222 -23.33 -17.12 -9.62
N ASN A 223 -23.38 -18.02 -8.63
CA ASN A 223 -23.81 -19.42 -8.62
C ASN A 223 -23.39 -20.36 -9.77
N VAL A 224 -22.56 -21.34 -9.39
CA VAL A 224 -22.65 -22.71 -9.89
C VAL A 224 -24.10 -23.17 -9.75
N ILE A 225 -24.73 -23.55 -10.86
CA ILE A 225 -26.05 -24.19 -10.90
C ILE A 225 -26.00 -25.43 -10.00
N ILE A 226 -26.81 -25.44 -8.94
CA ILE A 226 -27.11 -26.67 -8.21
C ILE A 226 -28.08 -27.44 -9.10
N GLU A 227 -27.59 -28.44 -9.82
CA GLU A 227 -28.43 -29.37 -10.55
C GLU A 227 -29.34 -30.14 -9.58
N GLY A 228 -30.65 -30.01 -9.81
CA GLY A 228 -31.66 -31.05 -9.64
C GLY A 228 -31.76 -31.78 -8.30
N THR A 229 -32.60 -31.29 -7.40
CA THR A 229 -33.45 -32.20 -6.61
C THR A 229 -34.90 -31.80 -6.81
N GLU A 230 -35.58 -32.48 -7.73
CA GLU A 230 -37.04 -32.51 -7.81
C GLU A 230 -37.57 -33.05 -6.48
N THR A 231 -38.23 -32.22 -5.70
CA THR A 231 -39.17 -32.68 -4.68
C THR A 231 -40.56 -32.65 -5.30
N LYS A 232 -41.07 -33.83 -5.67
CA LYS A 232 -42.47 -34.02 -6.03
C LYS A 232 -43.34 -33.75 -4.81
N TYR A 233 -44.24 -32.79 -4.93
CA TYR A 233 -45.43 -32.72 -4.09
C TYR A 233 -46.55 -33.51 -4.78
N CYS A 234 -47.24 -34.32 -3.97
CA CYS A 234 -48.38 -35.22 -4.24
C CYS A 234 -48.04 -36.57 -4.89
#